data_AF-A0A3C2DVL1-F1
#
_entry.id   AF-A0A3C2DVL1-F1
#
_cell.length_a   1.000
_cell.length_b   1.000
_cell.length_c   1.000
_cell.angle_alpha   90.00
_cell.angle_beta   90.00
_cell.angle_gamma   90.00
#
_symmetry.space_group_name_H-M   'P 1'
#
loop_
_entity.id
_entity.type
_entity.pdbx_description
1 polymer ?
#
loop_
_entity_poly.entity_id
_entity_poly.type
_entity_poly.pdbx_seq_one_letter_code
_entity_poly.pdbx_strand_id
1 'polypeptide(L)'
;MDFIPFNSRDGFYKSKFGAVKTGEKFRLRLILPRSFSATAAYFMLRRDDGDFCEHSMCWAGMNGDDKEIWDIELSVPDCGLYWYHFDYDSSWGRGSVYNTGDGKGDVWNGRNSRLQWQLTVYDKNYKTPSWLKGGIMYQIFPD
;
A
#
# COMPACT_ATOMS: atom_id res chain seq x y z
N MET A 1 -22.29 -3.86 4.24
CA MET A 1 -21.12 -2.97 4.11
C MET A 1 -20.01 -3.84 3.57
N ASP A 2 -19.51 -3.55 2.38
CA ASP A 2 -18.50 -4.40 1.74
C ASP A 2 -17.22 -4.38 2.56
N PHE A 3 -16.67 -5.56 2.84
CA PHE A 3 -15.41 -5.73 3.53
C PHE A 3 -14.28 -5.20 2.65
N ILE A 4 -13.49 -4.25 3.17
CA ILE A 4 -12.33 -3.69 2.46
C ILE A 4 -11.07 -4.03 3.26
N PRO A 5 -10.22 -4.96 2.80
CA PRO A 5 -9.00 -5.33 3.49
C PRO A 5 -7.96 -4.20 3.50
N PHE A 6 -7.93 -3.38 2.45
CA PHE A 6 -7.02 -2.25 2.33
C PHE A 6 -7.58 -1.14 1.44
N ASN A 7 -7.33 0.13 1.79
CA ASN A 7 -7.62 1.27 0.92
C ASN A 7 -6.48 2.30 0.96
N SER A 8 -5.69 2.38 -0.11
CA SER A 8 -4.55 3.31 -0.21
C SER A 8 -4.92 4.80 -0.21
N ARG A 9 -6.21 5.14 -0.40
CA ARG A 9 -6.72 6.51 -0.38
C ARG A 9 -7.25 6.95 1.00
N ASP A 10 -7.37 6.02 1.93
CA ASP A 10 -7.91 6.27 3.27
C ASP A 10 -6.78 6.35 4.31
N GLY A 11 -6.77 7.44 5.07
CA GLY A 11 -5.77 7.73 6.09
C GLY A 11 -5.70 6.71 7.23
N PHE A 12 -6.77 5.94 7.45
CA PHE A 12 -6.76 4.84 8.41
C PHE A 12 -5.82 3.71 7.96
N TYR A 13 -5.87 3.35 6.67
CA TYR A 13 -5.13 2.25 6.08
C TYR A 13 -3.72 2.65 5.65
N LYS A 14 -3.55 3.88 5.13
CA LYS A 14 -2.24 4.40 4.72
C LYS A 14 -2.08 5.81 5.26
N SER A 15 -1.12 6.02 6.17
CA SER A 15 -0.96 7.34 6.82
C SER A 15 -0.47 8.45 5.89
N LYS A 16 0.01 8.09 4.68
CA LYS A 16 0.50 9.02 3.66
C LYS A 16 -0.17 8.73 2.32
N PHE A 17 -1.04 9.63 1.91
CA PHE A 17 -1.67 9.56 0.60
C PHE A 17 -0.64 9.77 -0.52
N GLY A 18 -0.69 8.94 -1.56
CA GLY A 18 0.16 9.09 -2.75
C GLY A 18 1.65 8.79 -2.50
N ALA A 19 2.50 9.63 -3.08
CA ALA A 19 3.95 9.50 -3.04
C ALA A 19 4.53 9.84 -1.67
N VAL A 20 5.68 9.24 -1.34
CA VAL A 20 6.43 9.52 -0.10
C VAL A 20 7.82 10.01 -0.46
N LYS A 21 8.44 10.84 0.38
CA LYS A 21 9.84 11.21 0.17
C LYS A 21 10.80 10.17 0.73
N THR A 22 12.03 10.15 0.23
CA THR A 22 13.09 9.27 0.76
C THR A 22 13.25 9.42 2.28
N GLY A 23 13.26 8.28 2.97
CA GLY A 23 13.36 8.20 4.43
C GLY A 23 12.12 8.65 5.21
N GLU A 24 11.03 9.08 4.56
CA GLU A 24 9.78 9.38 5.26
C GLU A 24 9.10 8.11 5.73
N LYS A 25 8.79 8.10 7.03
CA LYS A 25 8.01 7.03 7.65
C LYS A 25 6.56 7.12 7.23
N PHE A 26 6.00 5.99 6.84
CA PHE A 26 4.57 5.82 6.62
C PHE A 26 4.11 4.49 7.23
N ARG A 27 2.84 4.47 7.64
CA ARG A 27 2.21 3.31 8.23
C ARG A 27 1.19 2.74 7.26
N LEU A 28 1.19 1.42 7.15
CA LEU A 28 0.17 0.64 6.45
C LEU A 28 -0.58 -0.22 7.46
N ARG A 29 -1.89 -0.34 7.27
CA ARG A 29 -2.75 -1.27 8.00
C ARG A 29 -3.50 -2.16 7.04
N LEU A 30 -3.46 -3.46 7.28
CA LEU A 30 -4.23 -4.47 6.58
C LEU A 30 -5.31 -4.98 7.52
N ILE A 31 -6.53 -5.12 7.02
CA ILE A 31 -7.64 -5.71 7.75
C ILE A 31 -7.91 -7.09 7.18
N LEU A 32 -7.93 -8.11 8.05
CA LEU A 32 -8.25 -9.48 7.66
C LEU A 32 -9.41 -10.01 8.51
N PRO A 33 -10.38 -10.76 7.95
CA PRO A 33 -11.42 -11.39 8.74
C PRO A 33 -10.81 -12.49 9.62
N ARG A 34 -11.29 -12.59 10.87
CA ARG A 34 -10.91 -13.67 11.80
C ARG A 34 -11.19 -15.05 11.25
N SER A 35 -12.20 -15.17 10.40
CA SER A 35 -12.57 -16.42 9.72
C SER A 35 -11.46 -16.95 8.79
N PHE A 36 -10.48 -16.12 8.41
CA PHE A 36 -9.32 -16.59 7.66
C PHE A 36 -8.29 -17.28 8.55
N SER A 37 -8.38 -17.15 9.87
CA SER A 37 -7.40 -17.69 10.81
C SER A 37 -5.97 -17.31 10.42
N ALA A 38 -5.77 -16.02 10.10
CA ALA A 38 -4.49 -15.51 9.65
C ALA A 38 -3.46 -15.61 10.80
N THR A 39 -2.34 -16.25 10.54
CA THR A 39 -1.25 -16.44 11.52
C THR A 39 -0.13 -15.42 11.33
N ALA A 40 0.00 -14.87 10.13
CA ALA A 40 0.96 -13.83 9.81
C ALA A 40 0.44 -12.99 8.63
N ALA A 41 0.88 -11.74 8.56
CA ALA A 41 0.65 -10.86 7.42
C ALA A 41 1.97 -10.22 6.99
N TYR A 42 2.08 -9.92 5.70
CA TYR A 42 3.29 -9.45 5.07
C TYR A 42 2.99 -8.30 4.14
N PHE A 43 3.83 -7.28 4.20
CA PHE A 43 3.90 -6.22 3.21
C PHE A 43 4.97 -6.58 2.18
N MET A 44 4.53 -6.82 0.94
CA MET A 44 5.40 -7.21 -0.16
C MET A 44 5.75 -5.95 -0.96
N LEU A 45 7.02 -5.57 -1.00
CA LEU A 45 7.50 -4.38 -1.70
C LEU A 45 8.58 -4.76 -2.70
N ARG A 46 8.45 -4.33 -3.94
CA ARG A 46 9.53 -4.39 -4.92
C ARG A 46 9.75 -3.04 -5.57
N ARG A 47 10.98 -2.79 -5.98
CA ARG A 47 11.28 -1.74 -6.94
C ARG A 47 10.87 -2.22 -8.34
N ASP A 48 10.60 -1.29 -9.26
CA ASP A 48 10.15 -1.62 -10.62
C ASP A 48 11.10 -2.59 -11.35
N ASP A 49 12.41 -2.43 -11.09
CA ASP A 49 13.54 -3.19 -11.64
C ASP A 49 14.02 -4.35 -10.75
N GLY A 50 13.31 -4.69 -9.68
CA GLY A 50 13.77 -5.66 -8.68
C GLY A 50 12.73 -6.70 -8.27
N ASP A 51 13.19 -7.64 -7.45
CA ASP A 51 12.38 -8.69 -6.81
C ASP A 51 11.61 -8.16 -5.59
N PHE A 52 10.60 -8.90 -5.17
CA PHE A 52 9.87 -8.61 -3.94
C PHE A 52 10.71 -8.88 -2.70
N CYS A 53 10.77 -7.86 -1.84
CA CYS A 53 11.15 -7.97 -0.45
C CYS A 53 9.90 -8.17 0.40
N GLU A 54 9.96 -9.17 1.29
CA GLU A 54 8.92 -9.44 2.27
C GLU A 54 9.20 -8.68 3.57
N HIS A 55 8.20 -7.97 4.09
CA HIS A 55 8.26 -7.31 5.38
C HIS A 55 7.12 -7.79 6.28
N SER A 56 7.46 -8.46 7.39
CA SER A 56 6.45 -8.94 8.34
C SER A 56 5.68 -7.78 8.98
N MET A 57 4.36 -7.95 9.08
CA MET A 57 3.46 -7.02 9.75
C MET A 57 3.17 -7.51 11.18
N CYS A 58 2.97 -6.56 12.10
CA CYS A 58 2.60 -6.84 13.47
C CYS A 58 1.09 -6.95 13.63
N TRP A 59 0.61 -7.89 14.43
CA TRP A 59 -0.80 -7.89 14.85
C TRP A 59 -1.04 -6.68 15.76
N ALA A 60 -1.99 -5.84 15.38
CA ALA A 60 -2.26 -4.54 16.00
C ALA A 60 -3.62 -4.47 16.72
N GLY A 61 -4.33 -5.60 16.84
CA GLY A 61 -5.58 -5.69 17.58
C GLY A 61 -6.78 -6.09 16.73
N MET A 62 -7.94 -6.08 17.38
CA MET A 62 -9.23 -6.34 16.74
C MET A 62 -9.82 -5.07 16.13
N ASN A 63 -10.54 -5.21 15.02
CA ASN A 63 -11.34 -4.16 14.38
C ASN A 63 -12.83 -4.56 14.40
N GLY A 64 -13.50 -4.29 15.53
CA GLY A 64 -14.80 -4.89 15.82
C GLY A 64 -14.65 -6.35 16.24
N ASP A 65 -15.70 -7.15 16.05
CA ASP A 65 -15.78 -8.50 16.64
C ASP A 65 -15.18 -9.60 15.73
N ASP A 66 -15.11 -9.35 14.43
CA ASP A 66 -14.86 -10.37 13.40
C ASP A 66 -13.64 -10.09 12.51
N LYS A 67 -12.88 -9.03 12.78
CA LYS A 67 -11.71 -8.63 11.96
C LYS A 67 -10.51 -8.30 12.82
N GLU A 68 -9.33 -8.52 12.24
CA GLU A 68 -8.03 -8.21 12.83
C GLU A 68 -7.33 -7.13 12.04
N ILE A 69 -6.54 -6.31 12.74
CA ILE A 69 -5.65 -5.31 12.17
C ILE A 69 -4.23 -5.85 12.21
N TRP A 70 -3.56 -5.77 11.07
CA TRP A 70 -2.12 -5.98 10.96
C TRP A 70 -1.50 -4.67 10.51
N ASP A 71 -0.40 -4.23 11.14
CA ASP A 71 0.24 -2.98 10.80
C ASP A 71 1.76 -3.09 10.62
N ILE A 72 2.29 -2.14 9.85
CA ILE A 72 3.73 -1.95 9.67
C ILE A 72 4.01 -0.46 9.50
N GLU A 73 5.09 0.00 10.13
CA GLU A 73 5.68 1.31 9.86
C GLU A 73 7.08 1.09 9.26
N LEU A 74 7.32 1.72 8.11
CA LEU A 74 8.62 1.65 7.44
C LEU A 74 8.92 2.94 6.69
N SER A 75 10.15 3.05 6.18
CA SER A 75 10.57 4.08 5.25
C SER A 75 11.37 3.46 4.12
N VAL A 76 11.32 4.09 2.94
CA VAL A 76 12.09 3.65 1.76
C VAL A 76 13.25 4.63 1.55
N PRO A 77 14.51 4.15 1.54
CA PRO A 77 15.67 5.03 1.47
C PRO A 77 15.93 5.60 0.06
N ASP A 78 15.61 4.82 -0.97
CA ASP A 78 15.98 5.14 -2.35
C ASP A 78 14.82 5.72 -3.16
N CYS A 79 15.14 6.67 -4.04
CA CYS A 79 14.19 7.19 -5.00
C CYS A 79 13.83 6.11 -6.03
N GLY A 80 12.57 6.09 -6.45
CA GLY A 80 12.14 5.19 -7.51
C GLY A 80 10.65 4.96 -7.57
N LEU A 81 10.28 4.14 -8.55
CA LEU A 81 8.96 3.57 -8.68
C LEU A 81 8.95 2.20 -8.00
N TYR A 82 8.03 2.01 -7.07
CA TYR A 82 7.85 0.77 -6.35
C TYR A 82 6.45 0.24 -6.55
N TRP A 83 6.32 -1.08 -6.42
CA TRP A 83 5.06 -1.78 -6.45
C TRP A 83 4.90 -2.60 -5.19
N TYR A 84 3.69 -2.61 -4.64
CA TYR A 84 3.40 -3.36 -3.43
C TYR A 84 2.06 -4.06 -3.46
N HIS A 85 1.97 -5.08 -2.62
CA HIS A 85 0.74 -5.77 -2.24
C HIS A 85 0.91 -6.34 -0.84
N PHE A 86 -0.08 -7.09 -0.37
CA PHE A 86 0.01 -7.79 0.91
C PHE A 86 -0.18 -9.28 0.71
N ASP A 87 0.50 -10.05 1.54
CA ASP A 87 0.27 -11.47 1.68
C ASP A 87 -0.12 -11.79 3.11
N TYR A 88 -0.75 -12.95 3.31
CA TYR A 88 -1.02 -13.48 4.64
C TYR A 88 -0.94 -15.00 4.63
N ASP A 89 -0.49 -15.57 5.74
CA ASP A 89 -0.51 -17.01 5.96
C ASP A 89 -1.73 -17.40 6.78
N SER A 90 -2.37 -18.50 6.40
CA SER A 90 -3.49 -19.12 7.09
C SER A 90 -3.29 -20.62 7.20
N SER A 91 -4.17 -21.29 7.95
CA SER A 91 -4.22 -22.77 8.01
C SER A 91 -4.45 -23.43 6.63
N TRP A 92 -4.96 -22.69 5.65
CA TRP A 92 -5.26 -23.16 4.30
C TRP A 92 -4.16 -22.82 3.29
N GLY A 93 -3.06 -22.22 3.74
CA GLY A 93 -1.97 -21.74 2.92
C GLY A 93 -1.90 -20.22 2.84
N ARG A 94 -1.06 -19.74 1.93
CA ARG A 94 -0.77 -18.32 1.73
C ARG A 94 -1.74 -17.69 0.74
N GLY A 95 -2.40 -16.61 1.16
CA GLY A 95 -3.24 -15.76 0.31
C GLY A 95 -2.59 -14.40 0.08
N SER A 96 -3.17 -13.64 -0.86
CA SER A 96 -2.72 -12.29 -1.20
C SER A 96 -3.89 -11.30 -1.17
N VAL A 97 -3.61 -10.05 -0.86
CA VAL A 97 -4.54 -8.92 -1.03
C VAL A 97 -3.99 -8.02 -2.12
N TYR A 98 -4.80 -7.80 -3.14
CA TYR A 98 -4.40 -7.14 -4.38
C TYR A 98 -5.28 -5.93 -4.68
N ASN A 99 -4.75 -5.02 -5.50
CA ASN A 99 -5.44 -3.79 -5.87
C ASN A 99 -6.58 -4.09 -6.86
N THR A 100 -7.80 -3.67 -6.54
CA THR A 100 -8.96 -3.83 -7.43
C THR A 100 -9.36 -2.53 -8.14
N GLY A 101 -8.61 -1.45 -7.93
CA GLY A 101 -8.94 -0.12 -8.43
C GLY A 101 -9.47 0.79 -7.34
N ASP A 102 -9.51 2.09 -7.65
CA ASP A 102 -9.88 3.16 -6.72
C ASP A 102 -9.14 3.18 -5.38
N GLY A 103 -7.98 2.54 -5.35
CA GLY A 103 -7.15 2.36 -4.17
C GLY A 103 -7.61 1.26 -3.23
N LYS A 104 -8.75 0.60 -3.49
CA LYS A 104 -9.29 -0.50 -2.70
C LYS A 104 -8.59 -1.81 -3.05
N GLY A 105 -8.55 -2.71 -2.06
CA GLY A 105 -8.05 -4.06 -2.22
C GLY A 105 -9.16 -5.09 -2.09
N ASP A 106 -8.87 -6.29 -2.55
CA ASP A 106 -9.68 -7.49 -2.32
C ASP A 106 -8.78 -8.70 -2.06
N VAL A 107 -9.34 -9.73 -1.47
CA VAL A 107 -8.64 -10.96 -1.08
C VAL A 107 -8.62 -11.93 -2.25
N TRP A 108 -7.47 -12.57 -2.44
CA TRP A 108 -7.28 -13.68 -3.37
C TRP A 108 -6.68 -14.88 -2.65
N ASN A 109 -7.39 -16.01 -2.72
CA ASN A 109 -6.92 -17.30 -2.20
C ASN A 109 -5.97 -17.97 -3.20
N GLY A 110 -4.82 -17.34 -3.44
CA GLY A 110 -3.75 -17.87 -4.28
C GLY A 110 -2.52 -16.98 -4.23
N ARG A 111 -1.37 -17.52 -4.64
CA ARG A 111 -0.11 -16.76 -4.71
C ARG A 111 -0.07 -15.85 -5.93
N ASN A 112 0.73 -14.78 -5.84
CA ASN A 112 0.98 -13.79 -6.88
C ASN A 112 -0.25 -12.94 -7.21
N SER A 113 -0.43 -11.88 -6.41
CA SER A 113 -1.33 -10.78 -6.70
C SER A 113 -1.29 -10.34 -8.18
N ARG A 114 -2.45 -10.28 -8.83
CA ARG A 114 -2.57 -9.88 -10.24
C ARG A 114 -2.30 -8.38 -10.43
N LEU A 115 -2.71 -7.56 -9.47
CA LEU A 115 -2.66 -6.10 -9.57
C LEU A 115 -2.07 -5.51 -8.30
N GLN A 116 -1.05 -4.68 -8.46
CA GLN A 116 -0.28 -4.08 -7.37
C GLN A 116 -0.69 -2.63 -7.18
N TRP A 117 -0.45 -2.09 -5.99
CA TRP A 117 -0.45 -0.65 -5.79
C TRP A 117 0.91 -0.08 -6.15
N GLN A 118 0.90 1.14 -6.67
CA GLN A 118 2.11 1.90 -6.93
C GLN A 118 2.50 2.72 -5.70
N LEU A 119 3.80 2.78 -5.41
CA LEU A 119 4.41 3.69 -4.46
C LEU A 119 5.54 4.45 -5.15
N THR A 120 5.33 5.74 -5.38
CA THR A 120 6.40 6.62 -5.87
C THR A 120 7.19 7.17 -4.69
N VAL A 121 8.51 6.97 -4.71
CA VAL A 121 9.43 7.52 -3.72
C VAL A 121 10.27 8.60 -4.39
N TYR A 122 10.11 9.84 -3.93
CA TYR A 122 10.80 11.00 -4.51
C TYR A 122 11.90 11.54 -3.58
N ASP A 123 12.86 12.27 -4.13
CA ASP A 123 13.96 12.83 -3.34
C ASP A 123 13.42 13.82 -2.30
N LYS A 124 13.79 13.68 -1.04
CA LYS A 124 13.40 14.61 0.04
C LYS A 124 13.73 16.08 -0.21
N ASN A 125 14.71 16.35 -1.05
CA ASN A 125 15.14 17.69 -1.45
C ASN A 125 14.50 18.16 -2.76
N TYR A 126 13.67 17.32 -3.41
CA TYR A 126 12.96 17.69 -4.62
C TYR A 126 11.99 18.84 -4.33
N LYS A 127 12.08 19.90 -5.15
CA LYS A 127 11.22 21.07 -5.04
C LYS A 127 10.48 21.27 -6.36
N THR A 128 9.15 21.33 -6.26
CA THR A 128 8.31 21.79 -7.35
C THR A 128 8.26 23.32 -7.36
N PRO A 129 8.25 23.97 -8.55
CA PRO A 129 8.15 25.42 -8.65
C PRO A 129 6.91 25.95 -7.94
N SER A 130 7.09 26.93 -7.05
CA SER A 130 5.99 27.43 -6.19
C SER A 130 4.86 28.06 -6.99
N TRP A 131 5.15 28.71 -8.12
CA TRP A 131 4.16 29.38 -8.97
C TRP A 131 3.19 28.42 -9.67
N LEU A 132 3.59 27.15 -9.84
CA LEU A 132 2.76 26.13 -10.51
C LEU A 132 1.75 25.50 -9.55
N LYS A 133 2.01 25.52 -8.24
CA LYS A 133 1.15 24.91 -7.22
C LYS A 133 -0.16 25.69 -7.11
N GLY A 134 -1.26 25.12 -7.58
CA GLY A 134 -2.57 25.78 -7.61
C GLY A 134 -2.72 26.82 -8.72
N GLY A 135 -1.74 26.93 -9.63
CA GLY A 135 -1.84 27.76 -10.82
C GLY A 135 -2.81 27.16 -11.85
N ILE A 136 -3.43 28.01 -12.66
CA ILE A 136 -4.27 27.60 -13.78
C ILE A 136 -3.39 27.55 -15.02
N MET A 137 -3.30 26.39 -15.66
CA MET A 137 -2.61 26.23 -16.95
C MET A 137 -3.63 26.31 -18.08
N TYR A 138 -3.31 27.09 -19.11
CA TYR A 138 -4.06 27.14 -20.36
C TYR A 138 -3.12 26.75 -21.50
N GLN A 139 -3.40 25.60 -22.15
CA GLN A 139 -2.60 25.10 -23.25
C GLN A 139 -3.19 25.60 -24.57
N ILE A 140 -2.38 26.32 -25.35
CA ILE A 140 -2.71 26.76 -26.71
C ILE A 140 -1.87 25.93 -27.68
N PHE A 141 -2.48 25.43 -28.75
CA PHE A 141 -1.76 24.89 -29.90
C PHE A 141 -1.67 25.98 -30.97
N PRO A 142 -0.51 26.60 -31.18
CA PRO A 142 -0.27 27.45 -32.33
C PRO A 142 -0.09 26.55 -33.57
N ASP A 143 -0.60 27.01 -34.71
CA ASP A 143 -0.39 26.40 -36.04
C ASP A 143 1.09 26.47 -36.47
#